data_AF-A0A0J6RWI8-F1
#
_entry.id   AF-A0A0J6RWI8-F1
#
_cell.length_a   1.000
_cell.length_b   1.000
_cell.length_c   1.000
_cell.angle_alpha   90.00
_cell.angle_beta   90.00
_cell.angle_gamma   90.00
#
_symmetry.space_group_name_H-M   'P 1'
#
loop_
_entity.id
_entity.type
_entity.pdbx_description
1 polymer ?
#
loop_
_entity_poly.entity_id
_entity_poly.type
_entity_poly.pdbx_seq_one_letter_code
_entity_poly.pdbx_strand_id
1 'polypeptide(L)'
;MTDPDAPISSWMPIVWYKGYLPGLPDLCLGRWPADIATETPWKLWAVESAKERDALLAALARPVPRKGGALDFSAGPDAAVSRPGTGDPVLALYEPPAPGWPWITLGRWPREIGRQVEAHREVYTWDPDMTEAAAHDRIAQGIGDGMSRAELLSRPPAGTA
;
A
#
# COMPACT_ATOMS: atom_id res chain seq x y z
N MET A 1 10.82 21.47 10.75
CA MET A 1 11.36 21.33 9.40
C MET A 1 11.98 19.96 9.32
N THR A 2 11.53 19.14 8.36
CA THR A 2 12.01 17.79 8.14
C THR A 2 13.42 17.80 7.57
N ASP A 3 14.32 16.95 8.08
CA ASP A 3 15.65 16.71 7.51
C ASP A 3 15.62 15.47 6.62
N PRO A 4 15.50 15.61 5.29
CA PRO A 4 15.41 14.48 4.37
C PRO A 4 16.74 13.71 4.21
N ASP A 5 17.86 14.28 4.67
CA ASP A 5 19.18 13.64 4.61
C ASP A 5 19.46 12.78 5.86
N ALA A 6 18.57 12.82 6.86
CA ALA A 6 18.53 11.88 7.98
C ALA A 6 17.81 10.57 7.59
N PRO A 7 18.01 9.47 8.35
CA PRO A 7 17.26 8.23 8.16
C PRO A 7 15.76 8.45 8.09
N ILE A 8 15.06 7.79 7.16
CA ILE A 8 13.61 7.94 6.97
C ILE A 8 12.83 7.74 8.27
N SER A 9 13.21 6.73 9.06
CA SER A 9 12.58 6.41 10.34
C SER A 9 12.70 7.51 11.41
N SER A 10 13.59 8.49 11.22
CA SER A 10 13.76 9.61 12.16
C SER A 10 12.76 10.74 11.95
N TRP A 11 12.18 10.86 10.76
CA TRP A 11 11.31 11.98 10.40
C TRP A 11 9.97 11.58 9.82
N MET A 12 9.82 10.35 9.31
CA MET A 12 8.56 9.80 8.86
C MET A 12 8.06 8.80 9.92
N PRO A 13 7.05 9.14 10.72
CA PRO A 13 6.42 8.17 11.60
C PRO A 13 5.96 6.96 10.81
N ILE A 14 6.23 5.76 11.32
CA ILE A 14 5.82 4.50 10.71
C ILE A 14 5.08 3.63 11.71
N VAL A 15 4.13 2.85 11.21
CA VAL A 15 3.45 1.82 12.01
C VAL A 15 3.26 0.55 11.19
N TRP A 16 3.20 -0.58 11.88
CA TRP A 16 3.01 -1.89 11.28
C TRP A 16 1.61 -2.42 11.55
N TYR A 17 0.89 -2.75 10.48
CA TYR A 17 -0.35 -3.50 10.51
C TYR A 17 -0.02 -4.96 10.24
N LYS A 18 -0.42 -5.84 11.16
CA LYS A 18 -0.12 -7.27 11.03
C LYS A 18 -1.14 -7.93 10.11
N GLY A 19 -0.66 -8.72 9.15
CA GLY A 19 -1.49 -9.65 8.40
C GLY A 19 -2.08 -10.69 9.33
N TYR A 20 -3.41 -10.76 9.42
CA TYR A 20 -4.12 -11.62 10.37
C TYR A 20 -4.53 -12.98 9.77
N LEU A 21 -4.35 -13.19 8.47
CA LEU A 21 -4.61 -14.45 7.78
C LEU A 21 -3.41 -14.91 6.95
N PRO A 22 -3.17 -16.23 6.82
CA PRO A 22 -2.19 -16.77 5.88
C PRO A 22 -2.43 -16.23 4.47
N GLY A 23 -1.37 -15.74 3.83
CA GLY A 23 -1.43 -15.18 2.48
C GLY A 23 -1.82 -13.71 2.40
N LEU A 24 -2.08 -13.02 3.51
CA LEU A 24 -2.18 -11.55 3.54
C LEU A 24 -0.84 -10.92 3.94
N PRO A 25 -0.43 -9.81 3.31
CA PRO A 25 0.80 -9.12 3.67
C PRO A 25 0.66 -8.41 5.03
N ASP A 26 1.79 -8.26 5.73
CA ASP A 26 1.94 -7.18 6.71
C ASP A 26 1.99 -5.84 5.95
N LEU A 27 1.48 -4.77 6.55
CA LEU A 27 1.57 -3.43 5.97
C LEU A 27 2.46 -2.56 6.84
N CYS A 28 3.45 -1.92 6.23
CA CYS A 28 4.14 -0.80 6.83
C CYS A 28 3.52 0.49 6.30
N LEU A 29 2.99 1.33 7.18
CA LEU A 29 2.39 2.60 6.81
C LEU A 29 3.24 3.74 7.36
N GLY A 30 3.77 4.57 6.47
CA GLY A 30 4.44 5.83 6.79
C GLY A 30 3.48 7.00 6.72
N ARG A 31 3.63 7.96 7.63
CA ARG A 31 2.96 9.26 7.56
C ARG A 31 3.93 10.32 7.06
N TRP A 32 3.61 10.95 5.94
CA TRP A 32 4.40 12.08 5.47
C TRP A 32 4.34 13.23 6.45
N PRO A 33 5.48 13.88 6.75
CA PRO A 33 5.49 15.20 7.35
C PRO A 33 4.70 16.19 6.50
N ALA A 34 4.00 17.11 7.15
CA ALA A 34 3.15 18.10 6.48
C ALA A 34 3.93 19.04 5.54
N ASP A 35 5.24 19.20 5.75
CA ASP A 35 6.12 19.96 4.87
C ASP A 35 6.59 19.18 3.63
N ILE A 36 6.31 17.87 3.55
CA ILE A 36 6.61 17.01 2.39
C ILE A 36 5.34 16.73 1.57
N ALA A 37 4.25 16.31 2.22
CA ALA A 37 2.98 16.04 1.54
C ALA A 37 1.79 16.35 2.45
N THR A 38 0.85 17.15 1.94
CA THR A 38 -0.35 17.58 2.67
C THR A 38 -1.62 16.85 2.25
N GLU A 39 -1.75 16.50 0.97
CA GLU A 39 -2.99 15.94 0.40
C GLU A 39 -3.10 14.43 0.59
N THR A 40 -2.00 13.70 0.40
CA THR A 40 -1.92 12.25 0.55
C THR A 40 -0.91 11.91 1.66
N PRO A 41 -1.27 12.07 2.95
CA PRO A 41 -0.32 12.02 4.05
C PRO A 41 0.20 10.61 4.36
N TRP A 42 -0.10 9.62 3.53
CA TRP A 42 0.18 8.21 3.78
C TRP A 42 1.03 7.61 2.66
N LYS A 43 2.00 6.79 3.03
CA LYS A 43 2.72 5.90 2.12
C LYS A 43 2.67 4.47 2.66
N LEU A 44 2.20 3.54 1.85
CA LEU A 44 2.05 2.15 2.22
C LEU A 44 3.08 1.26 1.52
N TRP A 45 3.66 0.34 2.27
CA TRP A 45 4.43 -0.79 1.75
C TRP A 45 3.74 -2.09 2.16
N ALA A 46 3.27 -2.87 1.18
CA ALA A 46 2.82 -4.25 1.40
C ALA A 46 4.03 -5.19 1.47
N VAL A 47 4.12 -5.98 2.54
CA VAL A 47 5.27 -6.83 2.88
C VAL A 47 4.81 -8.28 2.99
N GLU A 48 5.24 -9.13 2.05
CA GLU A 48 4.79 -10.53 1.95
C GLU A 48 5.70 -11.53 2.68
N SER A 49 6.90 -11.12 3.09
CA SER A 49 7.84 -12.01 3.75
C SER A 49 8.71 -11.33 4.80
N ALA A 50 9.25 -12.13 5.73
CA ALA A 50 10.23 -11.66 6.70
C ALA A 50 11.48 -11.03 6.04
N LYS A 51 11.92 -11.58 4.91
CA LYS A 51 13.06 -11.03 4.16
C LYS A 51 12.76 -9.63 3.61
N GLU A 52 11.55 -9.42 3.08
CA GLU A 52 11.12 -8.09 2.63
C GLU A 52 11.02 -7.12 3.82
N ARG A 53 10.50 -7.59 4.96
CA ARG A 53 10.42 -6.80 6.19
C ARG A 53 11.80 -6.32 6.64
N ASP A 54 12.77 -7.22 6.71
CA ASP A 54 14.13 -6.90 7.13
C ASP A 54 14.80 -5.92 6.14
N ALA A 55 14.61 -6.16 4.83
CA ALA A 55 15.13 -5.27 3.79
C ALA A 55 14.50 -3.87 3.85
N LEU A 56 13.18 -3.79 4.11
CA LEU A 56 12.47 -2.53 4.24
C LEU A 56 12.93 -1.77 5.49
N LEU A 57 13.04 -2.44 6.64
CA LEU A 57 13.57 -1.83 7.87
C LEU A 57 15.00 -1.29 7.67
N ALA A 58 15.86 -2.05 6.99
CA ALA A 58 17.21 -1.60 6.66
C ALA A 58 17.22 -0.42 5.68
N ALA A 59 16.27 -0.34 4.74
CA ALA A 59 16.11 0.81 3.87
C ALA A 59 15.59 2.05 4.61
N LEU A 60 14.63 1.89 5.52
CA LEU A 60 14.07 2.98 6.33
C LEU A 60 15.09 3.55 7.34
N ALA A 61 16.09 2.77 7.73
CA ALA A 61 17.20 3.23 8.58
C ALA A 61 18.26 4.05 7.82
N ARG A 62 18.05 4.33 6.54
CA ARG A 62 18.95 5.12 5.69
C ARG A 62 18.22 6.36 5.13
N PRO A 63 18.95 7.41 4.72
CA PRO A 63 18.37 8.53 4.01
C PRO A 63 17.75 8.09 2.68
N VAL A 64 16.73 8.81 2.19
CA VAL A 64 16.16 8.53 0.86
C VAL A 64 17.15 8.99 -0.21
N PRO A 65 17.48 8.16 -1.20
CA PRO A 65 18.26 8.61 -2.36
C PRO A 65 17.61 9.81 -3.05
N ARG A 66 18.40 10.66 -3.68
CA ARG A 66 17.89 11.77 -4.49
C ARG A 66 18.16 11.52 -5.97
N LYS A 67 17.20 11.86 -6.82
CA LYS A 67 17.34 11.84 -8.28
C LYS A 67 16.78 13.12 -8.86
N GLY A 68 17.64 13.91 -9.51
CA GLY A 68 17.24 15.23 -10.04
C GLY A 68 16.78 16.21 -8.95
N GLY A 69 17.27 16.08 -7.72
CA GLY A 69 16.90 16.93 -6.59
C GLY A 69 15.64 16.48 -5.81
N ALA A 70 14.84 15.57 -6.37
CA ALA A 70 13.67 15.00 -5.70
C ALA A 70 14.01 13.72 -4.92
N LEU A 71 13.19 13.39 -3.92
CA LEU A 71 13.30 12.14 -3.17
C LEU A 71 12.93 10.96 -4.08
N ASP A 72 13.83 10.00 -4.22
CA ASP A 72 13.65 8.81 -5.04
C ASP A 72 13.38 7.58 -4.17
N PHE A 73 12.11 7.37 -3.85
CA PHE A 73 11.66 6.20 -3.09
C PHE A 73 11.78 4.89 -3.87
N SER A 74 11.75 4.96 -5.21
CA SER A 74 11.89 3.80 -6.10
C SER A 74 13.28 3.17 -6.01
N ALA A 75 14.32 3.98 -5.80
CA ALA A 75 15.67 3.53 -5.52
C ALA A 75 15.94 3.28 -4.02
N GLY A 76 14.97 3.57 -3.15
CA GLY A 76 15.04 3.48 -1.70
C GLY A 76 14.15 2.36 -1.13
N PRO A 77 13.25 2.65 -0.19
CA PRO A 77 12.46 1.63 0.50
C PRO A 77 11.48 0.89 -0.43
N ASP A 78 11.02 1.49 -1.54
CA ASP A 78 10.10 0.80 -2.46
C ASP A 78 10.80 -0.37 -3.17
N ALA A 79 12.12 -0.26 -3.39
CA ALA A 79 12.91 -1.35 -3.97
C ALA A 79 12.89 -2.61 -3.09
N ALA A 80 12.80 -2.47 -1.76
CA ALA A 80 12.77 -3.58 -0.81
C ALA A 80 11.52 -4.46 -0.94
N VAL A 81 10.43 -3.90 -1.47
CA VAL A 81 9.14 -4.56 -1.68
C VAL A 81 8.70 -4.52 -3.15
N SER A 82 9.64 -4.38 -4.09
CA SER A 82 9.34 -4.11 -5.51
C SER A 82 8.83 -5.32 -6.30
N ARG A 83 8.94 -6.55 -5.76
CA ARG A 83 8.51 -7.75 -6.47
C ARG A 83 7.00 -7.74 -6.65
N PRO A 84 6.46 -8.21 -7.79
CA PRO A 84 5.02 -8.39 -7.93
C PRO A 84 4.45 -9.18 -6.76
N GLY A 85 3.31 -8.75 -6.24
CA GLY A 85 2.65 -9.47 -5.15
C GLY A 85 2.09 -10.80 -5.62
N THR A 86 1.81 -11.69 -4.66
CA THR A 86 1.36 -13.07 -4.92
C THR A 86 0.10 -13.43 -4.13
N GLY A 87 -0.62 -14.44 -4.60
CA GLY A 87 -1.81 -15.00 -3.94
C GLY A 87 -3.14 -14.65 -4.60
N ASP A 88 -4.22 -15.20 -4.03
CA ASP A 88 -5.57 -15.13 -4.61
C ASP A 88 -6.25 -13.77 -4.40
N PRO A 89 -7.13 -13.31 -5.30
CA PRO A 89 -7.83 -12.05 -5.12
C PRO A 89 -8.55 -11.96 -3.78
N VAL A 90 -8.39 -10.84 -3.08
CA VAL A 90 -8.96 -10.65 -1.74
C VAL A 90 -9.22 -9.17 -1.47
N LEU A 91 -10.28 -8.89 -0.73
CA LEU A 91 -10.52 -7.59 -0.11
C LEU A 91 -10.39 -7.77 1.40
N ALA A 92 -9.47 -7.05 2.02
CA ALA A 92 -9.18 -7.13 3.45
C ALA A 92 -9.29 -5.75 4.08
N LEU A 93 -9.76 -5.71 5.33
CA LEU A 93 -9.83 -4.49 6.13
C LEU A 93 -8.88 -4.64 7.32
N TYR A 94 -7.92 -3.73 7.42
CA TYR A 94 -6.91 -3.72 8.46
C TYR A 94 -7.24 -2.64 9.50
N GLU A 95 -7.37 -3.07 10.75
CA GLU A 95 -7.57 -2.19 11.91
C GLU A 95 -6.28 -1.40 12.23
N PRO A 96 -6.37 -0.10 12.58
CA PRO A 96 -5.22 0.67 13.00
C PRO A 96 -4.58 0.09 14.27
N PRO A 97 -3.26 -0.14 14.29
CA PRO A 97 -2.56 -0.68 15.46
C PRO A 97 -2.45 0.31 16.62
N ALA A 98 -2.73 1.60 16.39
CA ALA A 98 -2.69 2.64 17.41
C ALA A 98 -3.64 3.81 17.05
N PRO A 99 -4.11 4.59 18.05
CA PRO A 99 -4.92 5.77 17.81
C PRO A 99 -4.26 6.78 16.87
N GLY A 100 -5.08 7.43 16.05
CA GLY A 100 -4.64 8.46 15.10
C GLY A 100 -4.07 7.90 13.79
N TRP A 101 -4.10 6.59 13.57
CA TRP A 101 -3.78 5.94 12.30
C TRP A 101 -5.06 5.45 11.61
N PRO A 102 -5.07 5.37 10.26
CA PRO A 102 -6.29 5.02 9.52
C PRO A 102 -6.56 3.52 9.54
N TRP A 103 -7.81 3.15 9.36
CA TRP A 103 -8.20 1.85 8.82
C TRP A 103 -7.70 1.76 7.38
N ILE A 104 -7.21 0.59 6.97
CA ILE A 104 -6.74 0.37 5.60
C ILE A 104 -7.60 -0.70 4.94
N THR A 105 -8.32 -0.31 3.89
CA THR A 105 -8.90 -1.28 2.96
C THR A 105 -7.81 -1.67 1.96
N LEU A 106 -7.50 -2.96 1.85
CA LEU A 106 -6.53 -3.51 0.90
C LEU A 106 -7.26 -4.42 -0.08
N GLY A 107 -7.19 -4.08 -1.37
CA GLY A 107 -7.60 -4.96 -2.46
C GLY A 107 -6.39 -5.63 -3.09
N ARG A 108 -6.39 -6.96 -3.17
CA ARG A 108 -5.49 -7.73 -4.04
C ARG A 108 -6.25 -8.19 -5.27
N TRP A 109 -5.78 -7.78 -6.44
CA TRP A 109 -6.36 -8.10 -7.73
C TRP A 109 -5.59 -9.22 -8.42
N PRO A 110 -6.23 -9.94 -9.37
CA PRO A 110 -5.48 -10.66 -10.40
C PRO A 110 -4.48 -9.71 -11.07
N ARG A 111 -3.28 -10.21 -11.36
CA ARG A 111 -2.16 -9.39 -11.86
C ARG A 111 -2.49 -8.62 -13.14
N GLU A 112 -3.28 -9.22 -14.03
CA GLU A 112 -3.70 -8.60 -15.27
C GLU A 112 -4.55 -7.35 -15.02
N ILE A 113 -5.42 -7.39 -14.01
CA ILE A 113 -6.25 -6.27 -13.58
C ILE A 113 -5.41 -5.25 -12.82
N GLY A 114 -4.57 -5.70 -11.89
CA GLY A 114 -3.73 -4.81 -11.09
C GLY A 114 -2.78 -3.97 -11.96
N ARG A 115 -2.27 -4.51 -13.07
CA ARG A 115 -1.52 -3.72 -14.06
C ARG A 115 -2.35 -2.64 -14.76
N GLN A 116 -3.62 -2.91 -15.05
CA GLN A 116 -4.50 -1.96 -15.73
C GLN A 116 -4.87 -0.77 -14.84
N VAL A 117 -4.99 -1.00 -13.53
CA VAL A 117 -5.33 0.03 -12.54
C VAL A 117 -4.09 0.61 -11.82
N GLU A 118 -2.90 0.34 -12.34
CA GLU A 118 -1.61 0.79 -11.77
C GLU A 118 -1.45 0.44 -10.28
N ALA A 119 -1.95 -0.72 -9.89
CA ALA A 119 -1.89 -1.22 -8.52
C ALA A 119 -0.43 -1.32 -8.04
N HIS A 120 -0.22 -1.00 -6.76
CA HIS A 120 1.04 -1.21 -6.08
C HIS A 120 1.49 -2.68 -6.20
N ARG A 121 2.75 -2.90 -6.58
CA ARG A 121 3.30 -4.24 -6.86
C ARG A 121 2.46 -5.04 -7.86
N GLU A 122 1.81 -4.36 -8.81
CA GLU A 122 0.95 -4.92 -9.86
C GLU A 122 -0.29 -5.66 -9.36
N VAL A 123 -0.59 -5.66 -8.06
CA VAL A 123 -1.73 -6.41 -7.50
C VAL A 123 -2.47 -5.69 -6.38
N TYR A 124 -1.85 -4.76 -5.66
CA TYR A 124 -2.45 -4.14 -4.47
C TYR A 124 -3.00 -2.74 -4.73
N THR A 125 -4.27 -2.53 -4.47
CA THR A 125 -4.86 -1.20 -4.25
C THR A 125 -5.13 -1.02 -2.76
N TRP A 126 -5.08 0.21 -2.27
CA TRP A 126 -5.38 0.46 -0.88
C TRP A 126 -5.99 1.83 -0.68
N ASP A 127 -6.88 1.93 0.29
CA ASP A 127 -7.56 3.17 0.64
C ASP A 127 -7.54 3.37 2.16
N PRO A 128 -7.09 4.54 2.65
CA PRO A 128 -7.12 4.88 4.06
C PRO A 128 -8.45 5.51 4.48
N ASP A 129 -8.94 5.16 5.67
CA ASP A 129 -10.10 5.77 6.30
C ASP A 129 -9.82 6.10 7.77
N MET A 130 -10.13 7.31 8.20
CA MET A 130 -9.88 7.70 9.60
C MET A 130 -10.87 7.06 10.59
N THR A 131 -11.93 6.41 10.11
CA THR A 131 -12.94 5.76 10.96
C THR A 131 -13.33 4.41 10.37
N GLU A 132 -13.71 3.47 11.23
CA GLU A 132 -14.19 2.15 10.83
C GLU A 132 -15.46 2.24 9.97
N ALA A 133 -16.39 3.11 10.36
CA ALA A 133 -17.64 3.32 9.63
C ALA A 133 -17.39 3.77 8.18
N ALA A 134 -16.48 4.73 7.96
CA ALA A 134 -16.12 5.17 6.61
C ALA A 134 -15.48 4.04 5.78
N ALA A 135 -14.65 3.20 6.40
CA ALA A 135 -14.07 2.04 5.73
C ALA A 135 -15.14 1.03 5.31
N HIS A 136 -16.08 0.72 6.20
CA HIS A 136 -17.21 -0.15 5.89
C HIS A 136 -18.12 0.44 4.81
N ASP A 137 -18.42 1.74 4.85
CA ASP A 137 -19.22 2.41 3.83
C ASP A 137 -18.54 2.34 2.46
N ARG A 138 -17.22 2.56 2.38
CA ARG A 138 -16.45 2.43 1.13
C ARG A 138 -16.48 1.00 0.58
N ILE A 139 -16.30 0.01 1.45
CA ILE A 139 -16.38 -1.40 1.06
C ILE A 139 -17.80 -1.73 0.55
N ALA A 140 -18.83 -1.25 1.23
CA ALA A 140 -20.23 -1.48 0.86
C ALA A 140 -20.63 -0.80 -0.46
N GLN A 141 -20.11 0.41 -0.72
CA GLN A 141 -20.29 1.14 -1.98
C GLN A 141 -19.54 0.51 -3.15
N GLY A 142 -18.61 -0.40 -2.86
CA GLY A 142 -17.89 -1.18 -3.87
C GLY A 142 -16.84 -0.34 -4.60
N ILE A 143 -15.69 -0.15 -3.95
CA ILE A 143 -14.42 0.34 -4.54
C ILE A 143 -14.66 1.47 -5.57
N GLY A 144 -14.97 2.66 -5.06
CA GLY A 144 -15.44 3.82 -5.82
C GLY A 144 -14.52 4.35 -6.92
N ASP A 145 -13.25 3.94 -7.01
CA ASP A 145 -12.33 4.48 -8.01
C ASP A 145 -11.57 3.42 -8.84
N GLY A 146 -11.87 2.12 -8.65
CA GLY A 146 -11.06 1.04 -9.25
C GLY A 146 -11.67 0.28 -10.42
N MET A 147 -12.98 0.02 -10.40
CA MET A 147 -13.78 -0.59 -11.48
C MET A 147 -15.14 -0.97 -10.90
N SER A 148 -16.23 -0.65 -11.59
CA SER A 148 -17.54 -1.12 -11.18
C SER A 148 -17.55 -2.64 -11.17
N ARG A 149 -18.07 -3.20 -10.08
CA ARG A 149 -18.22 -4.65 -9.83
C ARG A 149 -19.01 -5.40 -10.93
N ALA A 150 -19.65 -4.66 -11.85
CA ALA A 150 -20.42 -5.17 -12.99
C ALA A 150 -19.56 -5.48 -14.24
N GLU A 151 -18.38 -4.86 -14.43
CA GLU A 151 -17.50 -5.10 -15.59
C GLU A 151 -16.55 -6.30 -15.39
N LEU A 152 -16.18 -6.58 -14.14
CA LEU A 152 -15.28 -7.69 -13.76
C LEU A 152 -15.88 -9.08 -13.96
N LEU A 153 -17.20 -9.21 -14.06
CA LEU A 153 -17.91 -10.49 -14.18
C LEU A 153 -18.65 -10.66 -15.51
N SER A 154 -18.58 -9.69 -16.43
CA SER A 154 -19.39 -9.67 -17.66
C SER A 154 -18.63 -9.96 -18.96
N ARG A 155 -17.32 -10.26 -18.90
CA ARG A 155 -16.59 -10.80 -20.06
C ARG A 155 -16.58 -12.34 -20.03
N PRO A 156 -17.19 -13.03 -21.01
CA PRO A 156 -16.98 -14.45 -21.17
C PRO A 156 -15.51 -14.72 -21.51
N PRO A 157 -14.96 -15.90 -21.16
CA PRO A 157 -13.58 -16.25 -21.51
C PRO A 157 -13.37 -16.14 -23.02
N ALA A 158 -12.28 -15.51 -23.44
CA ALA A 158 -11.91 -15.42 -24.84
C ALA A 158 -11.69 -16.84 -25.39
N GLY A 159 -12.58 -17.28 -26.28
CA GLY A 159 -12.44 -18.53 -27.02
C GLY A 159 -13.62 -19.49 -26.89
N THR A 160 -14.79 -19.09 -27.38
CA THR A 160 -15.77 -20.00 -27.98
C THR A 160 -16.56 -19.24 -29.05
N ALA A 161 -15.98 -19.17 -30.24
CA ALA A 161 -16.69 -19.09 -31.52
C ALA A 161 -15.79 -19.71 -32.59
#